data_AF-A0A350QAY0-F1
#
_entry.id   AF-A0A350QAY0-F1
#
_cell.length_a   1.000
_cell.length_b   1.000
_cell.length_c   1.000
_cell.angle_alpha   90.00
_cell.angle_beta   90.00
_cell.angle_gamma   90.00
#
_symmetry.space_group_name_H-M   'P 1'
#
loop_
_entity.id
_entity.type
_entity.pdbx_description
1 polymer ?
#
loop_
_entity_poly.entity_id
_entity_poly.type
_entity_poly.pdbx_seq_one_letter_code
_entity_poly.pdbx_strand_id
1 'polypeptide(L)' 'MKPLTVNGQTCWTVGIPVHWGFKGITTGSMANNLTPFVGDANTSCPEFKAFLVNLEKV' A
#
# COMPACT_ATOMS: atom_id res chain seq x y z
N MET A 1 -8.90 -11.38 3.28
CA MET A 1 -8.00 -11.67 2.15
C MET A 1 -7.39 -13.04 2.36
N LYS A 2 -7.26 -13.85 1.31
CA LYS A 2 -6.55 -15.14 1.36
C LYS A 2 -5.14 -14.95 0.79
N PRO A 3 -4.09 -15.54 1.39
CA PRO A 3 -2.76 -15.48 0.80
C PRO A 3 -2.69 -16.29 -0.49
N LEU A 4 -1.70 -15.98 -1.32
CA LEU A 4 -1.40 -16.72 -2.55
C LEU A 4 -0.09 -17.49 -2.39
N THR A 5 0.05 -18.63 -3.08
CA THR A 5 1.34 -19.31 -3.22
C THR A 5 2.03 -18.80 -4.48
N VAL A 6 3.16 -18.11 -4.33
CA VAL A 6 3.93 -17.52 -5.44
C VAL A 6 5.37 -18.00 -5.31
N ASN A 7 5.90 -18.67 -6.34
CA ASN A 7 7.26 -19.23 -6.32
C ASN A 7 7.56 -20.10 -5.08
N GLY A 8 6.60 -20.93 -4.66
CA GLY A 8 6.71 -21.78 -3.47
C GLY A 8 6.61 -21.04 -2.12
N GLN A 9 6.43 -19.70 -2.14
CA GLN A 9 6.30 -18.88 -0.93
C GLN A 9 4.85 -18.45 -0.72
N THR A 10 4.45 -18.31 0.55
CA THR A 10 3.16 -17.69 0.90
C THR A 10 3.27 -16.18 0.82
N CYS A 11 2.59 -15.58 -0.16
CA CYS A 11 2.53 -14.14 -0.36
C CYS A 11 1.25 -13.57 0.27
N TRP A 12 1.41 -12.68 1.24
CA TRP A 12 0.31 -11.98 1.91
C TRP A 12 0.11 -10.60 1.29
N THR A 13 -1.15 -10.23 1.03
CA THR A 13 -1.53 -8.89 0.58
C THR A 13 -2.15 -8.10 1.71
N VAL A 14 -1.62 -6.91 1.96
CA VAL A 14 -2.14 -5.94 2.92
C VAL A 14 -2.91 -4.86 2.15
N GLY A 15 -4.20 -4.72 2.43
CA GLY A 15 -5.04 -3.68 1.83
C GLY A 15 -5.06 -2.43 2.68
N ILE A 16 -4.72 -1.29 2.09
CA ILE A 16 -4.67 0.03 2.76
C ILE A 16 -5.64 0.98 2.03
N PRO A 17 -6.76 1.38 2.64
CA PRO A 17 -7.66 2.37 2.04
C PRO A 17 -7.07 3.79 2.09
N VAL A 18 -7.49 4.65 1.17
CA VAL A 18 -6.86 5.96 0.92
C VAL A 18 -7.65 7.17 1.44
N HIS A 19 -8.71 6.95 2.23
CA HIS A 19 -9.73 7.97 2.50
C HIS A 19 -9.48 8.81 3.77
N TRP A 20 -8.37 8.60 4.49
CA TRP A 20 -8.03 9.37 5.68
C TRP A 20 -6.86 10.34 5.45
N GLY A 21 -6.84 11.40 6.25
CA GLY A 21 -5.80 12.42 6.25
C GLY A 21 -5.87 13.30 7.50
N PHE A 22 -5.11 14.39 7.49
CA PHE A 22 -4.96 15.28 8.65
C PHE A 22 -6.11 16.26 8.86
N LYS A 23 -7.08 16.34 7.94
CA LYS A 23 -8.20 17.29 7.99
C LYS A 23 -9.53 16.57 7.71
N GLY A 24 -10.50 16.76 8.59
CA GLY A 24 -11.84 16.18 8.48
C GLY A 24 -12.51 16.07 9.85
N ILE A 25 -13.74 15.54 9.88
CA ILE A 25 -14.43 15.20 11.14
C ILE A 25 -13.66 14.08 11.87
N THR A 26 -13.12 13.14 11.10
CA THR A 26 -12.22 12.08 11.57
C THR A 26 -10.86 12.25 10.89
N THR A 27 -9.79 12.14 11.67
CA THR A 27 -8.41 12.23 11.17
C THR A 27 -7.73 10.86 11.11
N GLY A 28 -6.69 10.74 10.31
CA GLY A 28 -5.86 9.54 10.21
C GLY A 28 -4.63 9.77 9.35
N SER A 29 -3.78 8.74 9.23
CA SER A 29 -2.59 8.79 8.40
C SER A 29 -2.94 8.69 6.91
N MET A 30 -2.16 9.38 6.08
CA MET A 30 -2.29 9.27 4.61
C MET A 30 -1.65 7.97 4.13
N ALA A 31 -2.37 7.20 3.32
CA ALA A 31 -1.87 5.94 2.76
C ALA A 31 -0.60 6.13 1.89
N ASN A 32 -0.51 7.24 1.17
CA ASN A 32 0.63 7.56 0.30
C ASN A 32 1.94 7.81 1.07
N ASN A 33 1.92 7.89 2.41
CA ASN A 33 3.14 7.89 3.21
C ASN A 33 3.92 6.57 3.08
N LEU A 34 3.27 5.49 2.61
CA LEU A 34 3.86 4.15 2.45
C LEU A 34 4.29 3.84 1.01
N THR A 35 3.77 4.58 0.03
CA THR A 35 3.94 4.26 -1.39
C THR A 35 5.29 4.75 -1.92
N PRO A 36 5.96 4.01 -2.82
CA PRO A 36 7.24 4.40 -3.37
C PRO A 36 7.14 5.56 -4.38
N PHE A 37 8.25 6.28 -4.55
CA PHE A 37 8.41 7.33 -5.57
C PHE A 37 9.00 6.76 -6.86
N VAL A 38 8.27 5.85 -7.50
CA VAL A 38 8.62 5.27 -8.80
C VAL A 38 7.38 5.26 -9.68
N GLY A 39 7.57 5.50 -10.98
CA GLY A 39 6.48 5.53 -11.96
C GLY A 39 6.72 4.60 -13.15
N ASP A 40 5.67 4.39 -13.93
CA ASP A 40 5.75 3.60 -15.15
C ASP A 40 6.67 4.25 -16.20
N ALA A 41 7.28 3.42 -17.05
CA ALA A 41 8.30 3.87 -18.00
C ALA A 41 7.76 4.79 -19.13
N ASN A 42 6.45 4.81 -19.40
CA ASN A 42 5.86 5.58 -20.48
C ASN A 42 5.27 6.90 -19.99
N THR A 43 4.47 6.87 -18.93
CA THR A 43 3.71 8.04 -18.45
C THR A 43 4.15 8.55 -17.08
N SER A 44 5.11 7.87 -16.44
CA SER A 44 5.52 8.15 -15.05
C SER A 44 4.37 8.04 -14.04
N CYS A 45 3.31 7.27 -14.36
CA CYS A 45 2.21 6.96 -13.46
C CYS A 45 2.76 6.22 -12.23
N PRO A 46 2.56 6.72 -10.99
CA PRO A 46 3.17 6.12 -9.81
C PRO A 46 2.72 4.69 -9.51
N GLU A 47 3.66 3.87 -9.05
CA GLU A 47 3.39 2.48 -8.63
C GLU A 47 2.76 2.45 -7.22
N PHE A 48 1.44 2.57 -7.16
CA PHE A 48 0.66 2.57 -5.93
C PHE A 48 -0.16 1.28 -5.72
N LYS A 49 -0.04 0.29 -6.61
CA LYS A 49 -0.88 -0.92 -6.57
C LYS A 49 -0.13 -2.16 -6.09
N ALA A 50 1.20 -2.18 -6.21
CA ALA A 50 2.04 -3.23 -5.63
C ALA A 50 3.34 -2.67 -5.03
N PHE A 51 3.48 -2.77 -3.71
CA PHE A 51 4.70 -2.40 -2.97
C PHE A 51 4.78 -3.23 -1.67
N LEU A 52 5.95 -3.22 -1.04
CA LEU A 52 6.22 -4.02 0.16
C LEU A 52 5.99 -3.21 1.44
N VAL A 53 5.40 -3.85 2.45
CA VAL A 53 5.15 -3.28 3.77
C VAL A 53 5.38 -4.33 4.85
N ASN A 54 5.62 -3.87 6.09
CA ASN A 54 5.60 -4.71 7.29
C ASN A 54 4.41 -4.32 8.18
N LEU A 55 3.92 -5.27 8.98
CA LEU A 55 2.86 -5.06 9.96
C LEU A 55 3.32 -5.52 11.34
N GLU A 56 3.11 -4.67 12.33
CA GLU A 56 3.39 -4.97 13.73
C GLU A 56 2.16 -4.69 14.59
N LYS A 57 2.02 -5.43 15.68
CA LYS A 57 0.95 -5.19 16.65
C LYS A 57 1.29 -3.93 17.45
N VAL A 58 0.32 -3.02 17.55
CA VAL A 58 0.37 -1.82 18.41
C VAL A 58 -0.33 -2.09 19.74
#